data_AF-B4VWU6-F1
#
_entry.id   AF-B4VWU6-F1
#
_cell.length_a   1.000
_cell.length_b   1.000
_cell.length_c   1.000
_cell.angle_alpha   90.00
_cell.angle_beta   90.00
_cell.angle_gamma   90.00
#
_symmetry.space_group_name_H-M   'P 1'
#
loop_
_entity.id
_entity.type
_entity.pdbx_description
1 polymer ?
#
loop_
_entity_poly.entity_id
_entity_poly.type
_entity_poly.pdbx_seq_one_letter_code
_entity_poly.pdbx_strand_id
1 'polypeptide(L)'
;MQRKQWQFQGGMQIARIPSVPGLYAWYYRPLARDTRAVSQTIASFLEVPGEIKTEIQMRYGIRLVSKSPVNVVYGAERESPIDVLNEVIDYAEQFLVDFLNSDAVYSFTRPIYIGIAKDLYTRVYTQHYLSLDAMWDNNSSVSKYLNLFPHATVQSTMDKLNLYHSFALEARVRKIAPRDLMVHIFPTNSFPSDIGSDYDDPKLETASRRALEKLLQLVSDPICGRR
;
A
#
# COMPACT_ATOMS: atom_id res chain seq x y z
N MET A 1 -8.12 10.39 27.31
CA MET A 1 -9.14 10.69 26.30
C MET A 1 -8.71 10.03 25.00
N GLN A 2 -9.28 8.88 24.62
CA GLN A 2 -9.00 8.27 23.32
C GLN A 2 -9.56 9.20 22.24
N ARG A 3 -8.69 9.85 21.46
CA ARG A 3 -9.13 10.57 20.25
C ARG A 3 -9.78 9.54 19.34
N LYS A 4 -11.05 9.76 19.01
CA LYS A 4 -11.89 8.85 18.23
C LYS A 4 -11.22 8.62 16.86
N GLN A 5 -10.72 7.41 16.62
CA GLN A 5 -10.24 7.00 15.29
C GLN A 5 -11.45 6.84 14.38
N TRP A 6 -11.38 7.39 13.17
CA TRP A 6 -12.47 7.30 12.20
C TRP A 6 -12.08 6.36 11.07
N GLN A 7 -13.03 5.54 10.64
CA GLN A 7 -12.84 4.53 9.61
C GLN A 7 -13.84 4.80 8.50
N PHE A 8 -13.36 4.78 7.26
CA PHE A 8 -14.18 4.98 6.07
C PHE A 8 -13.81 3.94 5.02
N GLN A 9 -14.78 3.22 4.49
CA GLN A 9 -14.56 2.17 3.49
C GLN A 9 -15.34 2.46 2.22
N GLY A 10 -14.63 2.59 1.10
CA GLY A 10 -15.18 2.72 -0.26
C GLY A 10 -16.16 3.89 -0.52
N GLY A 11 -16.14 4.44 -1.74
CA GLY A 11 -17.22 5.25 -2.29
C GLY A 11 -17.70 6.39 -1.40
N MET A 12 -19.02 6.43 -1.16
CA MET A 12 -19.67 7.51 -0.42
C MET A 12 -19.17 7.69 1.02
N GLN A 13 -18.60 6.66 1.65
CA GLN A 13 -18.06 6.82 3.01
C GLN A 13 -16.79 7.66 2.99
N ILE A 14 -15.89 7.40 2.03
CA ILE A 14 -14.64 8.15 1.88
C ILE A 14 -14.92 9.62 1.53
N ALA A 15 -16.00 9.90 0.80
CA ALA A 15 -16.45 11.27 0.53
C ALA A 15 -16.89 12.05 1.79
N ARG A 16 -17.09 11.39 2.94
CA ARG A 16 -17.51 12.03 4.21
C ARG A 16 -16.34 12.38 5.14
N ILE A 17 -15.11 12.23 4.66
CA ILE A 17 -13.91 12.57 5.42
C ILE A 17 -13.92 14.06 5.77
N PRO A 18 -13.61 14.44 7.02
CA PRO A 18 -13.54 15.85 7.43
C PRO A 18 -12.35 16.59 6.78
N SER A 19 -12.53 17.88 6.48
CA SER A 19 -11.44 18.80 6.15
C SER A 19 -10.70 19.25 7.40
N VAL A 20 -9.97 18.34 8.04
CA VAL A 20 -9.13 18.61 9.22
C VAL A 20 -7.71 18.08 9.01
N PRO A 21 -6.72 18.64 9.72
CA PRO A 21 -5.38 18.11 9.74
C PRO A 21 -5.32 16.74 10.45
N GLY A 22 -4.47 15.83 9.96
CA GLY A 22 -4.28 14.54 10.61
C GLY A 22 -3.39 13.54 9.88
N LEU A 23 -3.28 12.36 10.49
CA LEU A 23 -2.65 11.19 9.89
C LEU A 23 -3.72 10.32 9.24
N TYR A 24 -3.38 9.64 8.15
CA TYR A 24 -4.24 8.64 7.53
C TYR A 24 -3.45 7.41 7.12
N ALA A 25 -4.12 6.27 7.11
CA ALA A 25 -3.55 5.00 6.69
C ALA A 25 -4.57 4.20 5.88
N TRP A 26 -4.16 3.72 4.71
CA TRP A 26 -4.96 2.87 3.83
C TRP A 26 -4.67 1.40 4.11
N TYR A 27 -5.73 0.61 4.26
CA TYR A 27 -5.69 -0.83 4.49
C TYR A 27 -6.50 -1.55 3.41
N TYR A 28 -6.09 -2.78 3.11
CA TYR A 28 -6.86 -3.68 2.26
C TYR A 28 -7.91 -4.38 3.13
N ARG A 29 -9.19 -4.12 2.86
CA ARG A 29 -10.33 -4.78 3.47
C ARG A 29 -11.31 -5.17 2.36
N PRO A 30 -11.18 -6.37 1.78
CA PRO A 30 -11.99 -6.78 0.65
C PRO A 30 -13.47 -6.86 1.06
N LEU A 31 -14.34 -6.29 0.22
CA LEU A 31 -15.79 -6.48 0.32
C LEU A 31 -16.26 -7.71 -0.47
N ALA A 32 -15.45 -8.15 -1.44
CA ALA A 32 -15.74 -9.33 -2.25
C ALA A 32 -15.62 -10.62 -1.42
N ARG A 33 -16.57 -11.54 -1.64
CA ARG A 33 -16.57 -12.88 -1.01
C ARG A 33 -15.75 -13.92 -1.78
N ASP A 34 -15.17 -13.54 -2.92
CA ASP A 34 -14.34 -14.45 -3.71
C ASP A 34 -12.95 -14.58 -3.07
N THR A 35 -12.78 -15.63 -2.29
CA THR A 35 -11.56 -15.95 -1.54
C THR A 35 -10.35 -16.14 -2.46
N ARG A 36 -10.54 -16.63 -3.69
CA ARG A 36 -9.45 -16.79 -4.66
C ARG A 36 -8.95 -15.45 -5.19
N ALA A 37 -9.87 -14.57 -5.57
CA ALA A 37 -9.49 -13.22 -6.01
C ALA A 37 -8.78 -12.44 -4.88
N VAL A 38 -9.29 -12.57 -3.65
CA VAL A 38 -8.68 -11.97 -2.46
C VAL A 38 -7.28 -12.53 -2.19
N SER A 39 -7.10 -13.86 -2.26
CA SER A 39 -5.80 -14.50 -2.11
C SER A 39 -4.79 -14.00 -3.16
N GLN A 40 -5.18 -13.91 -4.43
CA GLN A 40 -4.30 -13.38 -5.47
C GLN A 40 -3.89 -11.93 -5.21
N THR A 41 -4.81 -11.08 -4.74
CA THR A 41 -4.49 -9.71 -4.35
C THR A 41 -3.54 -9.69 -3.14
N ILE A 42 -3.78 -10.53 -2.12
CA ILE A 42 -2.92 -10.60 -0.93
C ILE A 42 -1.52 -11.09 -1.28
N ALA A 43 -1.41 -12.15 -2.10
CA ALA A 43 -0.14 -12.67 -2.59
C ALA A 43 0.68 -11.58 -3.30
N SER A 44 0.03 -10.72 -4.09
CA SER A 44 0.71 -9.61 -4.77
C SER A 44 1.37 -8.58 -3.83
N PHE A 45 0.97 -8.51 -2.55
CA PHE A 45 1.67 -7.70 -1.55
C PHE A 45 2.94 -8.36 -1.04
N LEU A 46 2.98 -9.69 -1.03
CA LEU A 46 4.02 -10.51 -0.40
C LEU A 46 5.09 -10.95 -1.41
N GLU A 47 4.73 -11.11 -2.68
CA GLU A 47 5.59 -11.58 -3.76
C GLU A 47 6.51 -10.49 -4.34
N VAL A 48 6.70 -9.36 -3.66
CA VAL A 48 7.57 -8.29 -4.19
C VAL A 48 9.00 -8.85 -4.36
N PRO A 49 9.52 -8.98 -5.61
CA PRO A 49 10.83 -9.55 -5.83
C PRO A 49 11.87 -8.59 -5.27
N GLY A 50 12.57 -9.02 -4.23
CA GLY A 50 13.74 -8.32 -3.72
C GLY A 50 14.96 -8.65 -4.58
N GLU A 51 15.95 -7.75 -4.60
CA GLU A 51 17.28 -8.04 -5.14
C GLU A 51 18.29 -7.82 -4.01
N ILE A 52 19.06 -8.84 -3.66
CA ILE A 52 20.25 -8.67 -2.82
C ILE A 52 21.38 -8.23 -3.74
N LYS A 53 21.80 -6.98 -3.56
CA LYS A 53 23.04 -6.48 -4.15
C LYS A 53 24.18 -6.70 -3.16
N THR A 54 25.11 -7.59 -3.51
CA THR A 54 26.37 -7.78 -2.78
C THR A 54 27.46 -7.00 -3.47
N GLU A 55 28.09 -6.07 -2.75
CA GLU A 55 29.23 -5.29 -3.25
C GLU A 55 30.43 -5.53 -2.34
N ILE A 56 31.47 -6.18 -2.89
CA ILE A 56 32.73 -6.45 -2.18
C ILE A 56 33.83 -5.62 -2.86
N GLN A 57 34.47 -4.75 -2.08
CA GLN A 57 35.62 -3.98 -2.53
C GLN A 57 36.89 -4.55 -1.91
N MET A 58 37.86 -4.91 -2.74
CA MET A 58 39.13 -5.49 -2.32
C MET A 58 40.30 -4.51 -2.51
N ARG A 59 41.45 -4.82 -1.91
CA ARG A 59 42.70 -4.09 -2.18
C ARG A 59 43.05 -4.19 -3.68
N TYR A 60 43.73 -3.15 -4.20
CA TYR A 60 44.09 -2.98 -5.62
C TYR A 60 42.94 -2.66 -6.60
N GLY A 61 41.81 -2.14 -6.09
CA GLY A 61 40.74 -1.61 -6.97
C GLY A 61 39.83 -2.68 -7.58
N ILE A 62 39.92 -3.93 -7.13
CA ILE A 62 38.99 -4.99 -7.55
C ILE A 62 37.65 -4.77 -6.85
N ARG A 63 36.58 -4.72 -7.65
CA ARG A 63 35.19 -4.55 -7.20
C ARG A 63 34.37 -5.73 -7.70
N LEU A 64 33.85 -6.55 -6.78
CA LEU A 64 32.86 -7.58 -7.09
C LEU A 64 31.47 -7.02 -6.82
N VAL A 65 30.61 -7.03 -7.84
CA VAL A 65 29.19 -6.68 -7.72
C VAL A 65 28.37 -7.89 -8.13
N SER A 66 27.61 -8.44 -7.19
CA SER A 66 26.66 -9.53 -7.44
C SER A 66 25.24 -9.06 -7.14
N LYS A 67 24.29 -9.53 -7.95
CA LYS A 67 22.86 -9.25 -7.82
C LYS A 67 22.14 -10.59 -7.81
N SER A 68 21.39 -10.88 -6.75
CA SER A 68 20.66 -12.13 -6.60
C SER A 68 19.18 -11.84 -6.29
N PRO A 69 18.23 -12.55 -6.91
CA PRO A 69 16.83 -12.42 -6.56
C PRO A 69 16.56 -12.96 -5.16
N VAL A 70 15.62 -12.33 -4.46
CA VAL A 70 15.12 -12.75 -3.14
C VAL A 70 13.71 -13.27 -3.30
N ASN A 71 13.52 -14.51 -2.86
CA ASN A 71 12.20 -15.11 -2.75
C ASN A 71 11.86 -15.19 -1.26
N VAL A 72 10.73 -14.62 -0.87
CA VAL A 72 10.20 -14.76 0.50
C VAL A 72 9.48 -16.09 0.58
N VAL A 73 9.83 -16.90 1.59
CA VAL A 73 9.27 -18.23 1.79
C VAL A 73 8.77 -18.39 3.22
N TYR A 74 7.77 -19.24 3.42
CA TYR A 74 7.06 -19.41 4.68
C TYR A 74 7.07 -20.86 5.16
N GLY A 75 6.90 -21.05 6.47
CA GLY A 75 6.84 -22.38 7.08
C GLY A 75 8.18 -23.12 7.08
N ALA A 76 8.15 -24.36 7.57
CA ALA A 76 9.32 -25.25 7.51
C ALA A 76 9.60 -25.75 6.09
N GLU A 77 8.56 -25.80 5.25
CA GLU A 77 8.60 -26.33 3.88
C GLU A 77 9.01 -25.30 2.83
N ARG A 78 9.24 -24.04 3.24
CA ARG A 78 9.66 -22.93 2.37
C ARG A 78 8.67 -22.66 1.24
N GLU A 79 7.40 -22.61 1.59
CA GLU A 79 6.30 -22.39 0.67
C GLU A 79 6.23 -20.93 0.21
N SER A 80 5.72 -20.71 -1.00
CA SER A 80 5.51 -19.35 -1.50
C SER A 80 4.27 -18.72 -0.84
N PRO A 81 4.12 -17.38 -0.88
CA PRO A 81 2.92 -16.72 -0.35
C PRO A 81 1.61 -17.28 -0.93
N ILE A 82 1.58 -17.58 -2.23
CA ILE A 82 0.38 -18.10 -2.88
C ILE A 82 0.06 -19.52 -2.44
N ASP A 83 1.07 -20.35 -2.18
CA ASP A 83 0.87 -21.73 -1.70
C ASP A 83 0.25 -21.72 -0.30
N VAL A 84 0.79 -20.91 0.61
CA VAL A 84 0.23 -20.75 1.98
C VAL A 84 -1.21 -20.23 1.92
N LEU A 85 -1.51 -19.27 1.04
CA LEU A 85 -2.86 -18.74 0.93
C LEU A 85 -3.84 -19.76 0.33
N ASN A 86 -3.39 -20.58 -0.62
CA ASN A 86 -4.20 -21.67 -1.16
C ASN A 86 -4.47 -22.73 -0.09
N GLU A 87 -3.47 -23.10 0.71
CA GLU A 87 -3.63 -23.99 1.86
C GLU A 87 -4.66 -23.43 2.85
N VAL A 88 -4.56 -22.14 3.21
CA VAL A 88 -5.54 -21.49 4.09
C VAL A 88 -6.95 -21.51 3.51
N ILE A 89 -7.10 -21.35 2.19
CA ILE A 89 -8.41 -21.48 1.54
C ILE A 89 -8.91 -22.93 1.64
N ASP A 90 -8.06 -23.91 1.35
CA ASP A 90 -8.46 -25.32 1.32
C ASP A 90 -8.85 -25.86 2.71
N TYR A 91 -8.19 -25.40 3.78
CA TYR A 91 -8.40 -25.91 5.14
C TYR A 91 -9.18 -24.98 6.08
N ALA A 92 -9.19 -23.67 5.82
CA ALA A 92 -9.66 -22.66 6.77
C ALA A 92 -10.37 -21.47 6.09
N GLU A 93 -11.06 -21.70 4.97
CA GLU A 93 -11.75 -20.65 4.19
C GLU A 93 -12.59 -19.70 5.07
N GLN A 94 -13.43 -20.28 5.95
CA GLN A 94 -14.32 -19.50 6.80
C GLN A 94 -13.55 -18.61 7.80
N PHE A 95 -12.41 -19.08 8.32
CA PHE A 95 -11.57 -18.27 9.21
C PHE A 95 -11.00 -17.05 8.46
N LEU A 96 -10.54 -17.23 7.22
CA LEU A 96 -10.06 -16.12 6.40
C LEU A 96 -11.17 -15.09 6.17
N VAL A 97 -12.38 -15.54 5.85
CA VAL A 97 -13.55 -14.66 5.67
C VAL A 97 -13.88 -13.91 6.96
N ASP A 98 -13.95 -14.60 8.09
CA ASP A 98 -14.26 -14.00 9.38
C ASP A 98 -13.18 -13.01 9.82
N PHE A 99 -11.90 -13.32 9.59
CA PHE A 99 -10.77 -12.44 9.87
C PHE A 99 -10.84 -11.15 9.04
N LEU A 100 -11.10 -11.24 7.73
CA LEU A 100 -11.18 -10.07 6.84
C LEU A 100 -12.41 -9.20 7.11
N ASN A 101 -13.50 -9.80 7.58
CA ASN A 101 -14.70 -9.08 8.00
C ASN A 101 -14.56 -8.44 9.38
N SER A 102 -13.67 -8.96 10.23
CA SER A 102 -13.44 -8.43 11.57
C SER A 102 -12.80 -7.05 11.53
N ASP A 103 -13.23 -6.19 12.45
CA ASP A 103 -12.53 -4.93 12.70
C ASP A 103 -11.11 -5.20 13.23
N ALA A 104 -10.80 -6.38 13.77
CA ALA A 104 -9.44 -6.69 14.18
C ALA A 104 -8.43 -6.70 13.01
N VAL A 105 -8.89 -6.80 11.74
CA VAL A 105 -8.02 -6.93 10.57
C VAL A 105 -6.92 -5.85 10.52
N TYR A 106 -7.23 -4.61 10.86
CA TYR A 106 -6.27 -3.50 10.80
C TYR A 106 -5.20 -3.56 11.90
N SER A 107 -5.42 -4.36 12.95
CA SER A 107 -4.46 -4.56 14.04
C SER A 107 -3.43 -5.63 13.69
N PHE A 108 -3.77 -6.52 12.75
CA PHE A 108 -2.91 -7.61 12.28
C PHE A 108 -2.37 -7.39 10.87
N THR A 109 -2.87 -6.39 10.13
CA THR A 109 -2.41 -6.06 8.78
C THR A 109 -1.59 -4.78 8.76
N ARG A 110 -0.65 -4.73 7.81
CA ARG A 110 0.10 -3.50 7.56
C ARG A 110 -0.71 -2.58 6.67
N PRO A 111 -0.63 -1.26 6.91
CA PRO A 111 -1.17 -0.31 5.95
C PRO A 111 -0.42 -0.40 4.63
N ILE A 112 -1.15 -0.32 3.52
CA ILE A 112 -0.60 -0.25 2.16
C ILE A 112 0.07 1.10 1.92
N TYR A 113 -0.47 2.14 2.56
CA TYR A 113 0.02 3.50 2.46
C TYR A 113 -0.31 4.26 3.74
N ILE A 114 0.63 5.06 4.25
CA ILE A 114 0.43 5.96 5.38
C ILE A 114 0.84 7.36 4.92
N GLY A 115 0.09 8.38 5.34
CA GLY A 115 0.44 9.76 5.07
C GLY A 115 -0.01 10.74 6.15
N ILE A 116 0.46 11.96 5.98
CA ILE A 116 0.11 13.12 6.78
C ILE A 116 -0.59 14.13 5.86
N ALA A 117 -1.62 14.81 6.35
CA ALA A 117 -2.31 15.84 5.61
C ALA A 117 -2.70 17.02 6.52
N LYS A 118 -2.60 18.25 6.01
CA LYS A 118 -3.23 19.44 6.60
C LYS A 118 -4.73 19.48 6.35
N ASP A 119 -5.16 18.93 5.22
CA ASP A 119 -6.54 18.71 4.86
C ASP A 119 -6.74 17.25 4.43
N LEU A 120 -7.24 16.45 5.36
CA LEU A 120 -7.53 15.03 5.15
C LEU A 120 -8.55 14.81 4.02
N TYR A 121 -9.56 15.67 3.86
CA TYR A 121 -10.54 15.51 2.78
C TYR A 121 -9.89 15.70 1.41
N THR A 122 -9.15 16.80 1.25
CA THR A 122 -8.44 17.08 -0.01
C THR A 122 -7.46 15.96 -0.34
N ARG A 123 -6.65 15.53 0.63
CA ARG A 123 -5.61 14.53 0.40
C ARG A 123 -6.18 13.13 0.17
N VAL A 124 -7.07 12.66 1.04
CA VAL A 124 -7.56 11.28 1.01
C VAL A 124 -8.62 11.08 -0.06
N TYR A 125 -9.61 11.96 -0.12
CA TYR A 125 -10.71 11.80 -1.07
C TYR A 125 -10.37 12.38 -2.45
N THR A 126 -10.03 13.68 -2.51
CA THR A 126 -9.91 14.38 -3.79
C THR A 126 -8.68 13.92 -4.59
N GLN A 127 -7.54 13.75 -3.92
CA GLN A 127 -6.29 13.36 -4.59
C GLN A 127 -6.14 11.84 -4.73
N HIS A 128 -6.27 11.08 -3.64
CA HIS A 128 -6.02 9.63 -3.68
C HIS A 128 -7.21 8.83 -4.21
N TYR A 129 -8.38 8.96 -3.57
CA TYR A 129 -9.53 8.13 -3.91
C TYR A 129 -10.06 8.39 -5.32
N LEU A 130 -10.31 9.66 -5.69
CA LEU A 130 -10.82 9.98 -7.03
C LEU A 130 -9.83 9.63 -8.15
N SER A 131 -8.52 9.79 -7.91
CA SER A 131 -7.50 9.37 -8.87
C SER A 131 -7.53 7.85 -9.08
N LEU A 132 -7.63 7.08 -8.00
CA LEU A 132 -7.76 5.62 -8.08
C LEU A 132 -9.05 5.23 -8.83
N ASP A 133 -10.19 5.81 -8.48
CA ASP A 133 -11.46 5.55 -9.13
C ASP A 133 -11.39 5.81 -10.65
N ALA A 134 -10.77 6.93 -11.06
CA ALA A 134 -10.55 7.26 -12.46
C ALA A 134 -9.64 6.25 -13.19
N MET A 135 -8.62 5.70 -12.52
CA MET A 135 -7.77 4.65 -13.12
C MET A 135 -8.49 3.30 -13.28
N TRP A 136 -9.55 3.08 -12.51
CA TRP A 136 -10.42 1.90 -12.62
C TRP A 136 -11.51 2.05 -13.69
N ASP A 137 -11.70 3.25 -14.26
CA ASP A 137 -12.54 3.40 -15.44
C ASP A 137 -11.96 2.58 -16.60
N ASN A 138 -12.78 1.71 -17.19
CA ASN A 138 -12.45 0.88 -18.34
C ASN A 138 -11.98 1.71 -19.55
N ASN A 139 -12.38 2.98 -19.63
CA ASN A 139 -11.97 3.88 -20.70
C ASN A 139 -10.62 4.56 -20.46
N SER A 140 -10.08 4.49 -19.24
CA SER A 140 -8.78 5.08 -18.89
C SER A 140 -7.64 4.43 -19.67
N SER A 141 -6.60 5.21 -19.97
CA SER A 141 -5.38 4.72 -20.63
C SER A 141 -4.70 3.62 -19.82
N VAL A 142 -4.70 3.75 -18.49
CA VAL A 142 -4.16 2.76 -17.56
C VAL A 142 -4.92 1.43 -17.66
N SER A 143 -6.26 1.45 -17.58
CA SER A 143 -7.04 0.21 -17.67
C SER A 143 -6.91 -0.45 -19.04
N LYS A 144 -6.93 0.32 -20.13
CA LYS A 144 -6.69 -0.22 -21.48
C LYS A 144 -5.32 -0.90 -21.59
N TYR A 145 -4.28 -0.29 -21.06
CA TYR A 145 -2.93 -0.86 -21.07
C TYR A 145 -2.83 -2.13 -20.22
N LEU A 146 -3.34 -2.12 -18.98
CA LEU A 146 -3.27 -3.28 -18.09
C LEU A 146 -4.16 -4.45 -18.56
N ASN A 147 -5.23 -4.18 -19.31
CA ASN A 147 -6.01 -5.24 -19.94
C ASN A 147 -5.23 -5.95 -21.06
N LEU A 148 -4.36 -5.23 -21.79
CA LEU A 148 -3.47 -5.81 -22.80
C LEU A 148 -2.22 -6.44 -22.19
N PHE A 149 -1.75 -5.92 -21.06
CA PHE A 149 -0.56 -6.39 -20.35
C PHE A 149 -0.86 -6.66 -18.86
N PRO A 150 -1.52 -7.78 -18.52
CA PRO A 150 -2.00 -8.06 -17.16
C PRO A 150 -0.92 -8.23 -16.09
N HIS A 151 0.34 -8.43 -16.52
CA HIS A 151 1.52 -8.62 -15.67
C HIS A 151 2.48 -7.43 -15.73
N ALA A 152 2.06 -6.29 -16.27
CA ALA A 152 2.87 -5.08 -16.28
C ALA A 152 3.21 -4.63 -14.85
N THR A 153 4.43 -4.16 -14.64
CA THR A 153 4.85 -3.57 -13.37
C THR A 153 4.44 -2.11 -13.31
N VAL A 154 4.53 -1.51 -12.12
CA VAL A 154 4.29 -0.07 -11.95
C VAL A 154 5.26 0.73 -12.80
N GLN A 155 6.54 0.36 -12.79
CA GLN A 155 7.58 1.03 -13.59
C GLN A 155 7.28 0.93 -15.09
N SER A 156 6.96 -0.26 -15.62
CA SER A 156 6.67 -0.40 -17.06
C SER A 156 5.42 0.39 -17.47
N THR A 157 4.43 0.48 -16.57
CA THR A 157 3.21 1.27 -16.80
C THR A 157 3.50 2.77 -16.79
N MET A 158 4.33 3.24 -15.85
CA MET A 158 4.80 4.64 -15.80
C MET A 158 5.53 5.03 -17.07
N ASP A 159 6.51 4.22 -17.49
CA ASP A 159 7.35 4.51 -18.67
C ASP A 159 6.50 4.52 -19.94
N LYS A 160 5.57 3.57 -20.08
CA LYS A 160 4.76 3.45 -21.30
C LYS A 160 3.72 4.55 -21.45
N LEU A 161 3.12 4.99 -20.34
CA LEU A 161 2.04 5.98 -20.34
C LEU A 161 2.52 7.39 -19.97
N ASN A 162 3.82 7.56 -19.72
CA ASN A 162 4.44 8.81 -19.26
C ASN A 162 3.73 9.36 -18.01
N LEU A 163 3.52 8.49 -17.02
CA LEU A 163 2.86 8.80 -15.75
C LEU A 163 3.87 8.89 -14.61
N TYR A 164 3.58 9.72 -13.62
CA TYR A 164 4.31 9.75 -12.37
C TYR A 164 3.86 8.65 -11.42
N HIS A 165 4.73 8.28 -10.47
CA HIS A 165 4.39 7.35 -9.41
C HIS A 165 3.29 7.95 -8.53
N SER A 166 2.29 7.15 -8.18
CA SER A 166 1.22 7.54 -7.25
C SER A 166 0.64 6.32 -6.56
N PHE A 167 0.03 6.54 -5.39
CA PHE A 167 -0.72 5.51 -4.67
C PHE A 167 -1.81 4.88 -5.55
N ALA A 168 -2.54 5.69 -6.32
CA ALA A 168 -3.58 5.23 -7.22
C ALA A 168 -3.04 4.26 -8.28
N LEU A 169 -1.88 4.56 -8.88
CA LEU A 169 -1.26 3.71 -9.89
C LEU A 169 -0.79 2.37 -9.29
N GLU A 170 -0.11 2.42 -8.15
CA GLU A 170 0.30 1.22 -7.40
C GLU A 170 -0.89 0.30 -7.11
N ALA A 171 -1.96 0.86 -6.54
CA ALA A 171 -3.16 0.11 -6.20
C ALA A 171 -3.82 -0.48 -7.46
N ARG A 172 -3.87 0.26 -8.57
CA ARG A 172 -4.46 -0.22 -9.83
C ARG A 172 -3.65 -1.35 -10.46
N VAL A 173 -2.33 -1.26 -10.49
CA VAL A 173 -1.43 -2.31 -11.01
C VAL A 173 -1.53 -3.58 -10.17
N ARG A 174 -1.65 -3.44 -8.84
CA ARG A 174 -1.90 -4.54 -7.90
C ARG A 174 -3.35 -5.04 -7.88
N LYS A 175 -4.20 -4.54 -8.78
CA LYS A 175 -5.62 -4.93 -8.93
C LYS A 175 -6.47 -4.73 -7.67
N ILE A 176 -6.14 -3.71 -6.86
CA ILE A 176 -6.92 -3.35 -5.66
C ILE A 176 -8.04 -2.39 -6.07
N ALA A 177 -9.29 -2.83 -5.92
CA ALA A 177 -10.44 -1.99 -6.25
C ALA A 177 -10.65 -0.90 -5.19
N PRO A 178 -11.14 0.31 -5.56
CA PRO A 178 -11.40 1.40 -4.61
C PRO A 178 -12.36 0.99 -3.47
N ARG A 179 -13.29 0.07 -3.75
CA ARG A 179 -14.26 -0.46 -2.78
C ARG A 179 -13.62 -1.33 -1.69
N ASP A 180 -12.50 -1.97 -2.01
CA ASP A 180 -11.79 -2.89 -1.12
C ASP A 180 -10.75 -2.15 -0.26
N LEU A 181 -10.73 -0.82 -0.34
CA LEU A 181 -9.87 0.04 0.46
C LEU A 181 -10.64 0.65 1.63
N MET A 182 -10.02 0.55 2.80
CA MET A 182 -10.44 1.20 4.01
C MET A 182 -9.39 2.22 4.42
N VAL A 183 -9.82 3.42 4.79
CA VAL A 183 -8.92 4.45 5.34
C VAL A 183 -9.23 4.70 6.81
N HIS A 184 -8.18 4.66 7.61
CA HIS A 184 -8.19 5.08 9.00
C HIS A 184 -7.67 6.50 9.10
N ILE A 185 -8.36 7.31 9.88
CA ILE A 185 -8.03 8.72 10.07
C ILE A 185 -7.83 9.01 11.55
N PHE A 186 -6.71 9.67 11.84
CA PHE A 186 -6.37 10.21 13.14
C PHE A 186 -6.24 11.74 13.04
N PRO A 187 -7.32 12.48 13.34
CA PRO A 187 -7.29 13.93 13.28
C PRO A 187 -6.39 14.50 14.40
N THR A 188 -5.55 15.46 14.05
CA THR A 188 -4.70 16.17 15.01
C THR A 188 -4.39 17.58 14.54
N ASN A 189 -4.48 18.54 15.47
CA ASN A 189 -4.08 19.93 15.23
C ASN A 189 -2.65 20.20 15.70
N SER A 190 -1.95 19.18 16.19
CA SER A 190 -0.64 19.29 16.83
C SER A 190 0.50 19.04 15.82
N PHE A 191 0.47 19.74 14.68
CA PHE A 191 1.55 19.65 13.70
C PHE A 191 2.64 20.70 13.95
N PRO A 192 3.89 20.39 13.60
CA PRO A 192 4.91 21.40 13.36
C PRO A 192 4.38 22.44 12.37
N SER A 193 4.59 23.73 12.67
CA SER A 193 4.14 24.85 11.82
C SER A 193 4.70 24.77 10.40
N ASP A 194 5.85 24.13 10.24
CA ASP A 194 6.57 23.96 9.00
C ASP A 194 6.25 22.65 8.27
N ILE A 195 5.15 21.92 8.52
CA ILE A 195 4.91 20.59 7.88
C ILE A 195 4.71 20.60 6.34
N GLY A 196 4.81 21.76 5.67
CA GLY A 196 4.74 21.87 4.21
C GLY A 196 3.30 21.88 3.66
N SER A 197 3.15 21.79 2.34
CA SER A 197 1.84 21.73 1.67
C SER A 197 1.40 20.28 1.44
N ASP A 198 0.12 20.04 1.16
CA ASP A 198 -0.41 18.69 0.88
C ASP A 198 -0.16 18.20 -0.56
N TYR A 199 0.55 18.97 -1.38
CA TYR A 199 0.86 18.60 -2.76
C TYR A 199 2.06 17.65 -2.84
N ASP A 200 2.03 16.73 -3.81
CA ASP A 200 3.11 15.78 -4.15
C ASP A 200 4.27 16.44 -4.89
N ASP A 201 4.74 17.60 -4.43
CA ASP A 201 5.97 18.21 -4.94
C ASP A 201 7.12 17.95 -3.95
N PRO A 202 8.10 17.09 -4.31
CA PRO A 202 9.26 16.79 -3.48
C PRO A 202 10.08 18.04 -3.10
N LYS A 203 9.98 19.13 -3.88
CA LYS A 203 10.68 20.39 -3.61
C LYS A 203 10.02 21.23 -2.52
N LEU A 204 8.75 20.97 -2.23
CA LEU A 204 7.97 21.67 -1.20
C LEU A 204 7.90 20.86 0.11
N GLU A 205 8.54 19.69 0.15
CA GLU A 205 8.62 18.88 1.36
C GLU A 205 9.56 19.49 2.40
N THR A 206 9.04 19.64 3.61
CA THR A 206 9.79 20.21 4.72
C THR A 206 10.53 19.14 5.51
N ALA A 207 11.50 19.58 6.33
CA ALA A 207 12.28 18.66 7.16
C ALA A 207 11.38 17.90 8.15
N SER A 208 10.45 18.59 8.79
CA SER A 208 9.49 18.01 9.74
C SER A 208 8.61 16.92 9.11
N ARG A 209 8.07 17.17 7.91
CA ARG A 209 7.24 16.17 7.22
C ARG A 209 8.04 14.91 6.89
N ARG A 210 9.22 15.07 6.30
CA ARG A 210 10.12 13.95 5.97
C ARG A 210 10.53 13.14 7.20
N ALA A 211 10.79 13.81 8.32
CA ALA A 211 11.14 13.12 9.56
C ALA A 211 9.97 12.29 10.12
N LEU A 212 8.76 12.85 10.10
CA LEU A 212 7.55 12.15 10.54
C LEU A 212 7.18 10.99 9.62
N GLU A 213 7.28 11.16 8.30
CA GLU A 213 7.04 10.08 7.33
C GLU A 213 8.05 8.93 7.50
N LYS A 214 9.34 9.24 7.74
CA LYS A 214 10.35 8.22 8.10
C LYS A 214 10.00 7.49 9.38
N LEU A 215 9.51 8.20 10.41
CA LEU A 215 9.06 7.57 11.65
C LEU A 215 7.86 6.64 11.38
N LEU A 216 6.89 7.07 10.57
CA LEU A 216 5.73 6.25 10.22
C LEU A 216 6.16 4.99 9.45
N GLN A 217 7.13 5.10 8.54
CA GLN A 217 7.73 3.96 7.85
C GLN A 217 8.38 2.99 8.85
N LEU A 218 9.20 3.48 9.79
CA LEU A 218 9.85 2.67 10.82
C LEU A 218 8.85 1.96 11.74
N VAL A 219 7.79 2.65 12.16
CA VAL A 219 6.76 2.05 13.04
C VAL A 219 5.88 1.05 12.28
N SER A 220 5.78 1.18 10.96
CA SER A 220 5.12 0.19 10.11
C SER A 220 5.97 -1.04 9.80
N ASP A 221 7.27 -1.00 10.09
CA ASP A 221 8.15 -2.17 10.02
C ASP A 221 8.01 -3.03 11.30
N PRO A 222 7.91 -4.36 11.18
CA PRO A 222 7.73 -5.23 12.34
C PRO A 222 9.00 -5.28 13.19
N ILE A 223 8.84 -5.19 14.51
CA ILE A 223 9.90 -5.43 15.50
C ILE A 223 10.23 -6.93 15.60
N CYS A 224 9.31 -7.81 15.21
CA CYS A 224 9.49 -9.25 15.23
C CYS A 224 10.42 -9.69 14.09
N GLY A 225 11.66 -10.02 14.43
CA GLY A 225 12.73 -10.46 13.54
C GLY A 225 12.51 -11.80 12.83
N ARG A 226 11.47 -11.90 12.01
CA ARG A 226 11.33 -12.93 10.98
C ARG A 226 11.07 -12.26 9.64
N ARG A 227 12.18 -11.99 8.95
CA ARG A 227 12.26 -11.93 7.49
C ARG A 227 12.96 -13.20 7.04
#